data_AF-A0A7I7PCR1-F1
#
_entry.id   AF-A0A7I7PCR1-F1
#
_cell.length_a   1.000
_cell.length_b   1.000
_cell.length_c   1.000
_cell.angle_alpha   90.00
_cell.angle_beta   90.00
_cell.angle_gamma   90.00
#
_symmetry.space_group_name_H-M   'P 1'
#
loop_
_entity.id
_entity.type
_entity.pdbx_description
1 polymer ?
#
loop_
_entity_poly.entity_id
_entity_poly.type
_entity_poly.pdbx_seq_one_letter_code
_entity_poly.pdbx_strand_id
1 'polypeptide(L)'
;MREPALLFEPIVDIRDVLESFLVNEVVVTDWQETLAAAAARLSELGRAWSDTDLLELARVTQELSAERLDADSALVRIAADGAAKMLDQARVPGVPRPEDDDWAF
;
A
#
# COMPACT_ATOMS: atom_id res chain seq x y z
N MET A 1 17.94 -11.04 -8.03
CA MET A 1 16.79 -11.97 -8.06
C MET A 1 15.62 -11.21 -7.46
N ARG A 2 14.46 -11.15 -8.12
CA ARG A 2 13.26 -10.52 -7.53
C ARG A 2 12.69 -11.49 -6.49
N GLU A 3 12.40 -11.00 -5.30
CA GLU A 3 11.86 -11.79 -4.20
C GLU A 3 10.50 -11.21 -3.80
N PRO A 4 9.37 -11.74 -4.33
CA PRO A 4 8.04 -11.17 -4.12
C PRO A 4 7.62 -11.06 -2.65
N ALA A 5 8.16 -11.91 -1.78
CA ALA A 5 7.91 -11.84 -0.34
C ALA A 5 8.31 -10.49 0.29
N LEU A 6 9.31 -9.80 -0.27
CA LEU A 6 9.75 -8.49 0.20
C LEU A 6 8.72 -7.38 -0.04
N LEU A 7 7.75 -7.60 -0.92
CA LEU A 7 6.65 -6.67 -1.16
C LEU A 7 5.51 -6.80 -0.16
N PHE A 8 5.40 -7.94 0.52
CA PHE A 8 4.19 -8.28 1.26
C PHE A 8 3.96 -7.32 2.43
N GLU A 9 4.93 -7.21 3.34
CA GLU A 9 4.86 -6.32 4.51
C GLU A 9 4.55 -4.86 4.12
N PRO A 10 5.33 -4.18 3.25
CA PRO A 10 5.05 -2.78 2.95
C PRO A 10 3.72 -2.54 2.22
N ILE A 11 3.23 -3.48 1.40
CA ILE A 11 1.92 -3.30 0.75
C ILE A 11 0.77 -3.57 1.73
N VAL A 12 0.92 -4.53 2.65
CA VAL A 12 -0.07 -4.78 3.71
C VAL A 12 -0.15 -3.58 4.66
N ASP A 13 0.98 -3.00 5.05
CA ASP A 13 1.01 -1.81 5.90
C ASP A 13 0.24 -0.63 5.26
N ILE A 14 0.43 -0.42 3.94
CA ILE A 14 -0.33 0.59 3.19
C ILE A 14 -1.81 0.25 3.18
N ARG A 15 -2.17 -1.00 2.86
CA ARG A 15 -3.56 -1.44 2.85
C ARG A 15 -4.24 -1.18 4.19
N ASP A 16 -3.64 -1.64 5.29
CA ASP A 16 -4.27 -1.60 6.61
C ASP A 16 -4.55 -0.14 7.06
N VAL A 17 -3.62 0.78 6.78
CA VAL A 17 -3.82 2.21 7.04
C VAL A 17 -4.93 2.79 6.16
N LEU A 18 -4.90 2.53 4.85
CA LEU A 18 -5.88 3.10 3.92
C LEU A 18 -7.28 2.51 4.12
N GLU A 19 -7.39 1.23 4.47
CA GLU A 19 -8.64 0.55 4.76
C GLU A 19 -9.25 1.07 6.07
N SER A 20 -8.43 1.21 7.12
CA SER A 20 -8.87 1.85 8.37
C SER A 20 -9.45 3.24 8.12
N PHE A 21 -8.83 4.01 7.23
CA PHE A 21 -9.30 5.34 6.89
C PHE A 21 -10.55 5.34 5.99
N LEU A 22 -10.58 4.56 4.92
CA LEU A 22 -11.67 4.54 3.93
C LEU A 22 -12.93 3.85 4.42
N VAL A 23 -12.79 2.77 5.19
CA VAL A 23 -13.91 1.90 5.61
C VAL A 23 -14.36 2.26 7.01
N ASN A 24 -13.42 2.42 7.94
CA ASN A 24 -13.74 2.64 9.35
C ASN A 24 -13.77 4.12 9.74
N GLU A 25 -13.37 5.03 8.83
CA GLU A 25 -13.17 6.47 9.12
C GLU A 25 -12.21 6.70 10.31
N VAL A 26 -11.30 5.75 10.55
CA VAL A 26 -10.33 5.77 11.66
C VAL A 26 -8.93 6.02 11.12
N VAL A 27 -8.32 7.08 11.63
CA VAL A 27 -6.90 7.37 11.44
C VAL A 27 -6.10 6.63 12.51
N VAL A 28 -5.31 5.62 12.12
CA VAL A 28 -4.45 4.84 13.02
C VAL A 28 -3.36 5.75 13.59
N THR A 29 -3.02 5.65 14.87
CA THR A 29 -2.14 6.62 15.55
C THR A 29 -0.76 6.80 14.91
N ASP A 30 -0.19 5.75 14.32
CA ASP A 30 1.14 5.71 13.70
C ASP A 30 1.11 5.80 12.17
N TRP A 31 -0.05 6.11 11.56
CA TRP A 31 -0.27 6.05 10.12
C TRP A 31 0.80 6.77 9.28
N GLN A 32 1.26 7.93 9.73
CA GLN A 32 2.28 8.72 9.02
C GLN A 32 3.61 7.98 8.94
N GLU A 33 4.05 7.40 10.05
CA GLU A 33 5.29 6.65 10.14
C GLU A 33 5.19 5.36 9.32
N THR A 34 4.05 4.66 9.44
CA THR A 34 3.76 3.43 8.69
C THR A 34 3.78 3.66 7.18
N LEU A 35 3.08 4.68 6.67
CA LEU A 35 3.08 5.00 5.24
C LEU A 35 4.46 5.49 4.76
N ALA A 36 5.18 6.28 5.55
CA ALA A 36 6.53 6.73 5.19
C ALA A 36 7.53 5.57 5.11
N ALA A 37 7.49 4.64 6.08
CA ALA A 37 8.34 3.46 6.09
C ALA A 37 8.03 2.52 4.92
N ALA A 38 6.75 2.29 4.64
CA ALA A 38 6.31 1.48 3.50
C ALA A 38 6.73 2.11 2.16
N ALA A 39 6.55 3.42 2.00
CA ALA A 39 6.98 4.16 0.81
C ALA A 39 8.50 4.07 0.58
N ALA A 40 9.31 4.19 1.64
CA ALA A 40 10.76 4.04 1.55
C ALA A 40 11.16 2.64 1.06
N ARG A 41 10.57 1.59 1.65
CA ARG A 41 10.81 0.19 1.26
C ARG A 41 10.40 -0.08 -0.20
N LEU A 42 9.22 0.38 -0.63
CA LEU A 42 8.78 0.24 -2.02
C LEU A 42 9.66 1.00 -3.01
N SER A 43 10.16 2.18 -2.62
CA SER A 43 11.09 2.96 -3.46
C SER A 43 12.42 2.23 -3.67
N GLU A 44 12.97 1.63 -2.60
CA GLU A 44 14.18 0.81 -2.68
C GLU A 44 13.99 -0.41 -3.59
N LEU A 45 12.90 -1.16 -3.38
CA LEU A 45 12.58 -2.34 -4.19
C LEU A 45 12.29 -1.98 -5.65
N GLY A 46 11.53 -0.91 -5.89
CA GLY A 46 11.24 -0.40 -7.22
C GLY A 46 12.50 -0.01 -7.99
N ARG A 47 13.48 0.65 -7.33
CA ARG A 47 14.79 0.94 -7.94
C ARG A 47 15.59 -0.33 -8.21
N ALA A 48 15.69 -1.22 -7.23
CA ALA A 48 16.45 -2.46 -7.34
C ALA A 48 15.91 -3.37 -8.45
N TRP A 49 14.60 -3.35 -8.68
CA TRP A 49 13.93 -4.21 -9.67
C TRP A 49 13.63 -3.49 -10.98
N SER A 50 13.88 -2.18 -11.05
CA SER A 50 13.47 -1.33 -12.19
C SER A 50 11.97 -1.45 -12.46
N ASP A 51 11.17 -1.40 -11.41
CA ASP A 51 9.72 -1.56 -11.44
C ASP A 51 9.03 -0.21 -11.27
N THR A 52 8.40 0.27 -12.34
CA THR A 52 7.78 1.60 -12.38
C THR A 52 6.49 1.66 -11.55
N ASP A 53 5.74 0.56 -11.46
CA ASP A 53 4.50 0.52 -10.69
C ASP A 53 4.81 0.64 -9.19
N LEU A 54 5.87 -0.04 -8.72
CA LEU A 54 6.35 0.09 -7.34
C LEU A 54 6.84 1.50 -7.02
N LEU A 55 7.54 2.14 -7.96
CA LEU A 55 8.01 3.52 -7.80
C LEU A 55 6.85 4.52 -7.75
N GLU A 56 5.80 4.29 -8.52
CA GLU A 56 4.59 5.11 -8.49
C GLU A 56 3.83 4.94 -7.17
N LEU A 57 3.62 3.70 -6.73
CA LEU A 57 2.97 3.42 -5.43
C LEU A 57 3.78 4.03 -4.28
N ALA A 58 5.11 3.89 -4.30
CA ALA A 58 5.99 4.51 -3.31
C ALA A 58 5.82 6.04 -3.27
N ARG A 59 5.78 6.70 -4.45
CA ARG A 59 5.61 8.16 -4.55
C ARG A 59 4.27 8.61 -3.97
N VAL A 60 3.18 7.96 -4.38
CA VAL A 60 1.83 8.31 -3.91
C VAL A 60 1.70 8.09 -2.40
N THR A 61 2.23 6.97 -1.90
CA THR A 61 2.23 6.66 -0.46
C THR A 61 3.03 7.68 0.35
N GLN A 62 4.19 8.10 -0.16
CA GLN A 62 5.00 9.16 0.46
C GLN A 62 4.27 10.51 0.49
N GLU A 63 3.48 10.80 -0.53
CA GLU A 63 2.68 12.02 -0.61
C GLU A 63 1.51 12.00 0.39
N LEU A 64 0.91 10.83 0.61
CA LEU A 64 -0.10 10.64 1.65
C LEU A 64 0.48 10.79 3.06
N SER A 65 1.66 10.22 3.33
CA SER A 65 2.31 10.29 4.65
C SER A 65 2.64 11.73 5.08
N ALA A 66 2.76 12.66 4.12
CA ALA A 66 3.05 14.08 4.36
C ALA A 66 1.81 14.90 4.76
N GLU A 67 0.97 14.35 5.65
CA GLU A 67 -0.27 14.96 6.19
C GLU A 67 -1.45 15.04 5.21
N ARG A 68 -1.42 14.33 4.07
CA ARG A 68 -2.50 14.41 3.06
C ARG A 68 -3.58 13.33 3.16
N LEU A 69 -3.46 12.36 4.07
CA LEU A 69 -4.45 11.30 4.24
C LEU A 69 -5.87 11.86 4.43
N ASP A 70 -6.03 12.83 5.33
CA ASP A 70 -7.33 13.48 5.60
C ASP A 70 -7.72 14.52 4.55
N ALA A 71 -6.75 15.02 3.79
CA ALA A 71 -6.93 16.16 2.89
C ALA A 71 -7.28 15.75 1.44
N ASP A 72 -6.95 14.52 1.03
CA ASP A 72 -6.97 14.11 -0.37
C ASP A 72 -7.51 12.69 -0.58
N SER A 73 -8.83 12.53 -0.40
CA SER A 73 -9.53 11.25 -0.57
C SER A 73 -9.37 10.63 -1.96
N ALA A 74 -9.10 11.43 -3.00
CA ALA A 74 -8.81 10.93 -4.34
C ALA A 74 -7.44 10.25 -4.37
N LEU A 75 -6.42 10.86 -3.77
CA LEU A 75 -5.08 10.29 -3.65
C LEU A 75 -5.08 9.01 -2.81
N VAL A 76 -5.88 8.95 -1.74
CA VAL A 76 -6.09 7.76 -0.91
C VAL A 76 -6.62 6.59 -1.74
N ARG A 77 -7.62 6.83 -2.59
CA ARG A 77 -8.18 5.78 -3.48
C ARG A 77 -7.16 5.29 -4.50
N ILE A 78 -6.40 6.20 -5.11
CA ILE A 78 -5.33 5.83 -6.06
C ILE A 78 -4.30 4.93 -5.40
N ALA A 79 -3.89 5.25 -4.16
CA ALA A 79 -2.96 4.42 -3.40
C ALA A 79 -3.55 3.04 -3.06
N ALA A 80 -4.83 3.00 -2.66
CA ALA A 80 -5.52 1.76 -2.33
C ALA A 80 -5.65 0.84 -3.56
N ASP A 81 -6.04 1.37 -4.71
CA ASP A 81 -6.12 0.63 -5.97
C ASP A 81 -4.75 0.10 -6.39
N GLY A 82 -3.70 0.93 -6.25
CA GLY A 82 -2.32 0.53 -6.53
C GLY A 82 -1.82 -0.59 -5.62
N ALA A 83 -2.09 -0.50 -4.32
CA ALA A 83 -1.75 -1.53 -3.35
C ALA A 83 -2.49 -2.85 -3.63
N ALA A 84 -3.80 -2.79 -3.92
CA ALA A 84 -4.60 -3.96 -4.26
C ALA A 84 -4.08 -4.66 -5.53
N LYS A 85 -3.78 -3.89 -6.58
CA LYS A 85 -3.16 -4.41 -7.82
C LYS A 85 -1.81 -5.09 -7.55
N MET A 86 -0.96 -4.49 -6.73
CA MET A 86 0.36 -5.07 -6.41
C MET A 86 0.25 -6.33 -5.56
N LEU A 87 -0.72 -6.43 -4.64
CA LEU A 87 -0.99 -7.67 -3.90
C LEU A 87 -1.43 -8.81 -4.81
N ASP A 88 -2.31 -8.53 -5.78
CA ASP A 88 -2.74 -9.53 -6.77
C ASP A 88 -1.57 -10.01 -7.64
N GLN A 89 -0.62 -9.13 -7.97
CA GLN A 89 0.57 -9.48 -8.74
C GLN A 89 1.65 -10.21 -7.92
N ALA A 90 1.81 -9.86 -6.64
CA ALA A 90 2.79 -10.46 -5.72
C ALA A 90 2.35 -11.85 -5.22
N ARG A 91 1.20 -12.34 -5.70
CA ARG A 91 0.53 -13.58 -5.30
C ARG A 91 1.50 -14.77 -5.14
N VAL A 92 1.62 -15.23 -3.91
CA VAL A 92 2.17 -16.54 -3.54
C VAL A 92 1.00 -17.49 -3.32
N PRO A 93 0.93 -18.66 -3.98
CA PRO A 93 -0.13 -19.65 -3.74
C PRO A 93 -0.25 -19.99 -2.25
N GLY A 94 -1.42 -19.79 -1.64
CA GLY A 94 -1.71 -20.12 -0.24
C GLY A 94 -1.84 -18.94 0.72
N VAL A 95 -1.65 -17.70 0.28
CA VAL A 95 -1.99 -16.50 1.07
C VAL A 95 -3.50 -16.25 0.97
N PRO A 96 -4.26 -16.14 2.09
CA PRO A 96 -5.70 -15.92 2.07
C PRO A 96 -6.05 -14.68 1.27
N ARG A 97 -7.14 -14.73 0.52
CA ARG A 97 -7.61 -13.55 -0.16
C ARG A 97 -8.18 -12.60 0.88
N PRO A 98 -7.93 -11.31 0.73
CA PRO A 98 -9.00 -10.37 0.61
C PRO A 98 -10.42 -10.95 0.44
N GLU A 99 -10.87 -11.18 -0.79
CA GLU A 99 -12.19 -11.66 -1.21
C GLU A 99 -12.77 -12.90 -0.49
N ASP A 100 -11.98 -13.57 0.34
CA ASP A 100 -12.46 -14.63 1.22
C ASP A 100 -13.24 -14.09 2.44
N ASP A 101 -13.10 -12.79 2.77
CA ASP A 101 -13.85 -12.05 3.80
C ASP A 101 -14.49 -10.75 3.20
N ASP A 102 -15.57 -10.86 2.42
CA ASP A 102 -16.45 -9.74 2.01
C ASP A 102 -15.76 -8.48 1.39
N TRP A 103 -15.15 -8.62 0.21
CA TRP A 103 -14.45 -7.54 -0.53
C TRP A 103 -15.30 -6.90 -1.61
N ALA A 104 -16.41 -6.29 -1.22
CA ALA A 104 -17.15 -5.39 -2.10
C ALA A 104 -17.14 -3.99 -1.48
N PHE A 105 -16.35 -3.08 -2.07
CA PHE A 105 -16.40 -1.65 -1.80
C PHE A 105 -17.64 -1.01 -2.44
#